data_AF-A0A2P2JMF5-F1
#
_entry.id   AF-A0A2P2JMF5-F1
#
_cell.length_a   1.000
_cell.length_b   1.000
_cell.length_c   1.000
_cell.angle_alpha   90.00
_cell.angle_beta   90.00
_cell.angle_gamma   90.00
#
_symmetry.space_group_name_H-M   'P 1'
#
loop_
_entity.id
_entity.type
_entity.pdbx_description
1 polymer ?
#
loop_
_entity_poly.entity_id
_entity_poly.type
_entity_poly.pdbx_seq_one_letter_code
_entity_poly.pdbx_strand_id
1 'polypeptide(L)'
;MSWRLSQLHRHYGYDAVLGSIAAFYVFSVPYTKVEESFNVQAMHDILYHQHHLDNYDHLEFPGVVPRTFIGAFLVSALASPIVLTTRLLQLPKIYGLIAVRLTLGCIILSTLRFFRSQVKDKFGHQVEAFFAILTAVQFHLLFYCTRPLPNILALGVVNLAYGYWLRGNVYATLNCLIFATVIFRCDMMLLLCPIALELLLTRSISLWDTIKYCIGIAVLSIGLTIVVDSIMWKKLVWPEFVVFWFNSVMNRSSEWGTSTFHWYFTSALPRSLLAAYPLFVEGVVLCISSFLLHFALFEAPTQGT
;
A
#
# COMPACT_ATOMS: atom_id res chain seq x y z
N MET A 1 17.02 12.24 32.81
CA MET A 1 17.14 11.11 31.85
C MET A 1 15.82 10.33 31.70
N SER A 2 15.11 9.99 32.78
CA SER A 2 13.85 9.23 32.71
C SER A 2 12.71 9.93 31.94
N TRP A 3 12.61 11.27 31.99
CA TRP A 3 11.57 12.01 31.26
C TRP A 3 11.73 11.92 29.73
N ARG A 4 12.98 12.02 29.21
CA ARG A 4 13.27 11.81 27.78
C ARG A 4 13.04 10.37 27.35
N LEU A 5 13.40 9.39 28.18
CA LEU A 5 13.10 7.97 27.95
C LEU A 5 11.59 7.71 27.94
N SER A 6 10.82 8.33 28.83
CA SER A 6 9.36 8.21 28.86
C SER A 6 8.71 8.81 27.62
N GLN A 7 9.22 9.94 27.11
CA GLN A 7 8.73 10.52 25.86
C GLN A 7 9.13 9.69 24.63
N LEU A 8 10.35 9.14 24.59
CA LEU A 8 10.77 8.25 23.53
C LEU A 8 9.93 6.97 23.50
N HIS A 9 9.69 6.37 24.66
CA HIS A 9 8.85 5.17 24.79
C HIS A 9 7.40 5.46 24.40
N ARG A 10 6.89 6.65 24.74
CA ARG A 10 5.53 7.07 24.35
C ARG A 10 5.38 7.32 22.85
N HIS A 11 6.45 7.71 22.16
CA HIS A 11 6.41 8.01 20.73
C HIS A 11 6.74 6.83 19.83
N TYR A 12 7.66 5.96 20.26
CA TYR A 12 8.15 4.81 19.50
C TYR A 12 7.61 3.46 20.00
N GLY A 13 6.92 3.42 21.15
CA GLY A 13 6.43 2.18 21.75
C GLY A 13 5.51 1.40 20.82
N TYR A 14 4.54 2.08 20.18
CA TYR A 14 3.67 1.45 19.20
C TYR A 14 4.45 0.92 17.99
N ASP A 15 5.39 1.71 17.46
CA ASP A 15 6.19 1.31 16.30
C ASP A 15 7.06 0.08 16.62
N ALA A 16 7.62 0.03 17.84
CA ALA A 16 8.40 -1.10 18.31
C ALA A 16 7.54 -2.38 18.45
N VAL A 17 6.31 -2.26 18.96
CA VAL A 17 5.38 -3.39 19.07
C VAL A 17 5.00 -3.90 17.68
N LEU A 18 4.54 -3.03 16.79
CA LEU A 18 4.16 -3.39 15.42
C LEU A 18 5.35 -3.98 14.64
N GLY A 19 6.53 -3.39 14.79
CA GLY A 19 7.77 -3.88 14.19
C GLY A 19 8.19 -5.25 14.72
N SER A 20 8.05 -5.49 16.03
CA SER A 20 8.37 -6.79 16.63
C SER A 20 7.44 -7.90 16.12
N ILE A 21 6.14 -7.61 15.97
CA ILE A 21 5.17 -8.54 15.40
C ILE A 21 5.49 -8.84 13.93
N ALA A 22 5.78 -7.81 13.13
CA ALA A 22 6.17 -7.99 11.73
C ALA A 22 7.45 -8.82 11.59
N ALA A 23 8.47 -8.54 12.41
CA ALA A 23 9.72 -9.32 12.44
C ALA A 23 9.47 -10.78 12.87
N PHE A 24 8.62 -11.01 13.87
CA PHE A 24 8.22 -12.36 14.28
C PHE A 24 7.63 -13.16 13.11
N TYR A 25 6.80 -12.56 12.26
CA TYR A 25 6.27 -13.24 11.08
C TYR A 25 7.32 -13.54 10.00
N VAL A 26 8.36 -12.71 9.85
CA VAL A 26 9.46 -12.98 8.91
C VAL A 26 10.21 -14.24 9.32
N PHE A 27 10.53 -14.38 10.61
CA PHE A 27 11.27 -15.54 11.12
C PHE A 27 10.40 -16.80 11.25
N SER A 28 9.14 -16.64 11.65
CA SER A 28 8.22 -17.79 11.82
C SER A 28 7.75 -18.37 10.50
N VAL A 29 7.62 -17.53 9.46
CA VAL A 29 7.16 -17.94 8.12
C VAL A 29 8.14 -17.44 7.06
N PRO A 30 9.33 -18.06 6.96
CA PRO A 30 10.40 -17.58 6.09
C PRO A 30 10.11 -17.81 4.60
N TYR A 31 9.30 -18.80 4.27
CA TYR A 31 8.97 -19.17 2.90
C TYR A 31 7.92 -18.25 2.25
N THR A 32 8.01 -18.18 0.93
CA THR A 32 7.25 -17.28 0.06
C THR A 32 6.09 -18.02 -0.58
N LYS A 33 4.95 -17.33 -0.76
CA LYS A 33 3.87 -17.83 -1.60
C LYS A 33 4.17 -17.63 -3.09
N VAL A 34 3.39 -18.29 -3.94
CA VAL A 34 3.53 -18.20 -5.40
C VAL A 34 3.28 -16.79 -5.89
N GLU A 35 2.37 -16.04 -5.28
CA GLU A 35 2.04 -14.66 -5.66
C GLU A 35 3.16 -13.65 -5.34
N GLU A 36 4.10 -14.05 -4.47
CA GLU A 36 5.28 -13.25 -4.10
C GLU A 36 6.44 -13.44 -5.09
N SER A 37 6.39 -14.50 -5.91
CA SER A 37 7.52 -14.99 -6.70
C SER A 37 8.18 -13.90 -7.55
N PHE A 38 7.39 -13.15 -8.33
CA PHE A 38 7.92 -12.15 -9.24
C PHE A 38 8.81 -11.12 -8.52
N ASN A 39 8.32 -10.49 -7.44
CA ASN A 39 9.09 -9.47 -6.75
C ASN A 39 10.25 -10.07 -5.94
N VAL A 40 10.10 -11.29 -5.42
CA VAL A 40 11.20 -12.01 -4.75
C VAL A 40 12.35 -12.23 -5.74
N GLN A 41 12.04 -12.78 -6.92
CA GLN A 41 13.04 -13.05 -7.95
C GLN A 41 13.60 -11.75 -8.52
N ALA A 42 12.76 -10.75 -8.79
CA ALA A 42 13.23 -9.43 -9.23
C ALA A 42 14.24 -8.82 -8.25
N MET A 43 13.97 -8.87 -6.94
CA MET A 43 14.92 -8.37 -5.93
C MET A 43 16.18 -9.21 -5.88
N HIS A 44 16.06 -10.54 -5.95
CA HIS A 44 17.22 -11.42 -6.04
C HIS A 44 18.08 -11.05 -7.26
N ASP A 45 17.49 -10.93 -8.44
CA ASP A 45 18.24 -10.71 -9.67
C ASP A 45 18.92 -9.35 -9.70
N ILE A 46 18.24 -8.30 -9.21
CA ILE A 46 18.85 -6.97 -9.03
C ILE A 46 20.08 -7.04 -8.10
N LEU A 47 19.98 -7.79 -7.00
CA LEU A 47 21.03 -7.86 -5.98
C LEU A 47 22.19 -8.79 -6.36
N TYR A 48 21.94 -9.86 -7.10
CA TYR A 48 22.93 -10.91 -7.41
C TYR A 48 23.41 -10.87 -8.87
N HIS A 49 22.52 -10.68 -9.84
CA HIS A 49 22.86 -10.63 -11.27
C HIS A 49 23.16 -9.20 -11.77
N GLN A 50 22.62 -8.18 -11.10
CA GLN A 50 22.91 -6.76 -11.34
C GLN A 50 22.65 -6.37 -12.81
N HIS A 51 23.69 -6.01 -13.57
CA HIS A 51 23.56 -5.56 -14.96
C HIS A 51 23.39 -6.71 -15.97
N HIS A 52 23.59 -7.96 -15.56
CA HIS A 52 23.45 -9.12 -16.44
C HIS A 52 21.97 -9.51 -16.62
N LEU A 53 21.23 -8.67 -17.34
CA LEU A 53 19.78 -8.84 -17.55
C LEU A 53 19.42 -10.17 -18.22
N ASP A 54 20.32 -10.78 -18.99
CA ASP A 54 20.10 -12.10 -19.61
C ASP A 54 19.89 -13.23 -18.58
N ASN A 55 20.37 -13.06 -17.35
CA ASN A 55 20.27 -14.07 -16.29
C ASN A 55 19.04 -13.88 -15.38
N TYR A 56 18.14 -12.96 -15.72
CA TYR A 56 16.98 -12.69 -14.87
C TYR A 56 15.86 -13.69 -15.11
N ASP A 57 15.25 -14.16 -14.01
CA ASP A 57 14.25 -15.24 -13.99
C ASP A 57 13.02 -14.91 -14.85
N HIS A 58 12.58 -13.65 -14.85
CA HIS A 58 11.37 -13.24 -15.57
C HIS A 58 11.47 -13.32 -17.10
N LEU A 59 12.69 -13.48 -17.65
CA LEU A 59 12.89 -13.70 -19.09
C LEU A 59 12.70 -15.18 -19.46
N GLU A 60 13.08 -16.11 -18.59
CA GLU A 60 12.90 -17.55 -18.79
C GLU A 60 11.50 -18.00 -18.36
N PHE A 61 11.01 -17.47 -17.23
CA PHE A 61 9.71 -17.77 -16.64
C PHE A 61 8.82 -16.52 -16.59
N PRO A 62 8.41 -15.96 -17.74
CA PRO A 62 7.49 -14.84 -17.76
C PRO A 62 6.13 -15.29 -17.22
N GLY A 63 5.64 -14.64 -16.18
CA GLY A 63 4.26 -14.80 -15.73
C GLY A 63 3.25 -14.39 -16.80
N VAL A 64 1.96 -14.69 -16.56
CA VAL A 64 0.86 -14.40 -17.50
C VAL A 64 0.79 -12.91 -17.89
N VAL A 65 1.17 -12.03 -16.96
CA VAL A 65 1.15 -10.59 -17.15
C VAL A 65 2.43 -9.96 -16.58
N PRO A 66 3.05 -8.99 -17.27
CA PRO A 66 4.20 -8.27 -16.73
C PRO A 66 3.85 -7.54 -15.43
N ARG A 67 4.87 -7.39 -14.58
CA ARG A 67 4.81 -6.65 -13.32
C ARG A 67 5.94 -5.63 -13.29
N THR A 68 5.75 -4.56 -12.52
CA THR A 68 6.74 -3.48 -12.43
C THR A 68 7.92 -3.86 -11.53
N PHE A 69 9.12 -3.43 -11.92
CA PHE A 69 10.35 -3.54 -11.13
C PHE A 69 10.56 -2.37 -10.18
N ILE A 70 9.80 -1.28 -10.29
CA ILE A 70 10.03 -0.04 -9.52
C ILE A 70 10.07 -0.29 -8.01
N GLY A 71 9.12 -1.08 -7.50
CA GLY A 71 9.10 -1.45 -6.08
C GLY A 71 10.25 -2.36 -5.68
N ALA A 72 10.59 -3.34 -6.52
CA ALA A 72 11.71 -4.24 -6.30
C ALA A 72 13.05 -3.49 -6.29
N PHE A 73 13.23 -2.48 -7.15
CA PHE A 73 14.40 -1.60 -7.16
C PHE A 73 14.54 -0.81 -5.86
N LEU A 74 13.46 -0.18 -5.39
CA LEU A 74 13.48 0.58 -4.14
C LEU A 74 13.90 -0.31 -2.96
N VAL A 75 13.30 -1.49 -2.83
CA VAL A 75 13.62 -2.43 -1.74
C VAL A 75 15.05 -2.96 -1.87
N SER A 76 15.47 -3.34 -3.07
CA SER A 76 16.82 -3.86 -3.34
C SER A 76 17.90 -2.83 -3.06
N ALA A 77 17.70 -1.57 -3.47
CA ALA A 77 18.64 -0.49 -3.21
C ALA A 77 18.86 -0.31 -1.71
N LEU A 78 17.79 -0.30 -0.91
CA LEU A 78 17.85 -0.15 0.53
C LEU A 78 18.38 -1.41 1.25
N ALA A 79 18.12 -2.60 0.73
CA ALA A 79 18.62 -3.85 1.28
C ALA A 79 20.08 -4.16 0.86
N SER A 80 20.59 -3.50 -0.18
CA SER A 80 21.90 -3.77 -0.76
C SER A 80 23.08 -3.80 0.22
N PRO A 81 23.23 -2.89 1.21
CA PRO A 81 24.36 -2.97 2.14
C PRO A 81 24.29 -4.22 3.02
N ILE A 82 23.09 -4.63 3.46
CA ILE A 82 22.90 -5.82 4.29
C ILE A 82 23.11 -7.08 3.45
N VAL A 83 22.59 -7.10 2.21
CA VAL A 83 22.78 -8.25 1.34
C VAL A 83 24.25 -8.39 0.94
N LEU A 84 24.95 -7.29 0.70
CA LEU A 84 26.39 -7.30 0.45
C LEU A 84 27.17 -7.92 1.61
N THR A 85 26.87 -7.58 2.86
CA THR A 85 27.55 -8.21 4.01
C THR A 85 27.26 -9.70 4.10
N THR A 86 26.01 -10.12 3.87
CA THR A 86 25.67 -11.56 3.86
C THR A 86 26.41 -12.31 2.75
N ARG A 87 26.61 -11.68 1.58
CA ARG A 87 27.38 -12.24 0.47
C ARG A 87 28.87 -12.35 0.78
N LEU A 88 29.45 -11.31 1.37
CA LEU A 88 30.87 -11.30 1.78
C LEU A 88 31.16 -12.37 2.83
N LEU A 89 30.22 -12.60 3.74
CA LEU A 89 30.28 -13.66 4.75
C LEU A 89 29.90 -15.05 4.22
N GLN A 90 29.59 -15.18 2.92
CA GLN A 90 29.18 -16.44 2.27
C GLN A 90 27.98 -17.12 2.96
N LEU A 91 27.08 -16.32 3.52
CA LEU A 91 25.87 -16.85 4.16
C LEU A 91 24.88 -17.39 3.11
N PRO A 92 24.06 -18.40 3.47
CA PRO A 92 23.01 -18.91 2.59
C PRO A 92 22.05 -17.81 2.11
N LYS A 93 21.51 -17.95 0.88
CA LYS A 93 20.62 -16.96 0.25
C LYS A 93 19.36 -16.61 1.07
N ILE A 94 18.95 -17.48 2.00
CA ILE A 94 17.83 -17.24 2.92
C ILE A 94 18.02 -15.95 3.74
N TYR A 95 19.26 -15.61 4.12
CA TYR A 95 19.54 -14.38 4.85
C TYR A 95 19.32 -13.13 3.98
N GLY A 96 19.61 -13.24 2.68
CA GLY A 96 19.26 -12.20 1.70
C GLY A 96 17.75 -12.02 1.57
N LEU A 97 16.98 -13.13 1.54
CA LEU A 97 15.52 -13.08 1.54
C LEU A 97 14.97 -12.41 2.81
N ILE A 98 15.48 -12.78 3.98
CA ILE A 98 15.09 -12.15 5.25
C ILE A 98 15.41 -10.66 5.24
N ALA A 99 16.59 -10.27 4.73
CA ALA A 99 17.00 -8.87 4.65
C ALA A 99 16.05 -8.03 3.77
N VAL A 100 15.71 -8.49 2.56
CA VAL A 100 14.77 -7.74 1.69
C VAL A 100 13.37 -7.66 2.30
N ARG A 101 12.90 -8.72 2.96
CA ARG A 101 11.59 -8.75 3.63
C ARG A 101 11.53 -7.81 4.83
N LEU A 102 12.59 -7.75 5.64
CA LEU A 102 12.69 -6.79 6.75
C LEU A 102 12.78 -5.35 6.21
N THR A 103 13.56 -5.10 5.16
CA THR A 103 13.63 -3.78 4.51
C THR A 103 12.26 -3.34 4.01
N LEU A 104 11.53 -4.21 3.31
CA LEU A 104 10.15 -3.92 2.88
C LEU A 104 9.25 -3.62 4.08
N GLY A 105 9.29 -4.46 5.13
CA GLY A 105 8.55 -4.23 6.36
C GLY A 105 8.84 -2.87 6.98
N CYS A 106 10.11 -2.46 7.05
CA CYS A 106 10.53 -1.15 7.55
C CYS A 106 9.96 0.00 6.72
N ILE A 107 9.93 -0.12 5.38
CA ILE A 107 9.32 0.89 4.50
C ILE A 107 7.83 1.03 4.81
N ILE A 108 7.09 -0.08 4.83
CA ILE A 108 5.64 -0.07 5.06
C ILE A 108 5.29 0.42 6.47
N LEU A 109 6.01 -0.03 7.49
CA LEU A 109 5.80 0.44 8.86
C LEU A 109 6.15 1.93 9.04
N SER A 110 7.13 2.44 8.28
CA SER A 110 7.45 3.87 8.29
C SER A 110 6.33 4.72 7.69
N THR A 111 5.73 4.28 6.58
CA THR A 111 4.58 5.00 6.00
C THR A 111 3.33 4.85 6.85
N LEU A 112 3.13 3.69 7.48
CA LEU A 112 2.06 3.46 8.45
C LEU A 112 2.21 4.36 9.69
N ARG A 113 3.45 4.53 10.18
CA ARG A 113 3.75 5.47 11.27
C ARG A 113 3.38 6.90 10.89
N PHE A 114 3.69 7.33 9.68
CA PHE A 114 3.28 8.65 9.19
C PHE A 114 1.75 8.79 9.22
N PHE A 115 1.01 7.83 8.66
CA PHE A 115 -0.45 7.82 8.71
C PHE A 115 -0.99 7.85 10.14
N ARG A 116 -0.50 6.97 11.02
CA ARG A 116 -0.85 6.90 12.45
C ARG A 116 -0.60 8.23 13.17
N SER A 117 0.51 8.91 12.87
CA SER A 117 0.79 10.24 13.44
C SER A 117 -0.26 11.26 13.02
N GLN A 118 -0.74 11.22 11.77
CA GLN A 118 -1.79 12.13 11.32
C GLN A 118 -3.16 11.80 11.96
N VAL A 119 -3.44 10.51 12.23
CA VAL A 119 -4.60 10.10 13.04
C VAL A 119 -4.52 10.69 14.45
N LYS A 120 -3.36 10.61 15.09
CA LYS A 120 -3.13 11.22 16.40
C LYS A 120 -3.36 12.73 16.36
N ASP A 121 -2.81 13.42 15.37
CA ASP A 121 -2.89 14.88 15.28
C ASP A 121 -4.33 15.34 15.03
N LYS A 122 -5.13 14.57 14.27
CA LYS A 122 -6.52 14.90 13.94
C LYS A 122 -7.53 14.49 15.02
N PHE A 123 -7.36 13.32 15.62
CA PHE A 123 -8.37 12.68 16.50
C PHE A 123 -7.89 12.46 17.94
N GLY A 124 -6.63 12.78 18.25
CA GLY A 124 -6.05 12.68 19.57
C GLY A 124 -5.41 11.33 19.90
N HIS A 125 -4.78 11.27 21.08
CA HIS A 125 -3.98 10.12 21.53
C HIS A 125 -4.78 8.85 21.81
N GLN A 126 -6.06 8.96 22.19
CA GLN A 126 -6.89 7.78 22.44
C GLN A 126 -7.16 7.02 21.14
N VAL A 127 -7.52 7.74 20.08
CA VAL A 127 -7.77 7.14 18.75
C VAL A 127 -6.49 6.55 18.15
N GLU A 128 -5.35 7.20 18.33
CA GLU A 128 -4.03 6.65 17.98
C GLU A 128 -3.78 5.29 18.67
N ALA A 129 -4.06 5.20 19.98
CA ALA A 129 -3.88 3.97 20.74
C ALA A 129 -4.80 2.85 20.22
N PHE A 130 -6.09 3.15 19.99
CA PHE A 130 -7.03 2.19 19.40
C PHE A 130 -6.60 1.73 18.00
N PHE A 131 -6.12 2.66 17.16
CA PHE A 131 -5.59 2.32 15.84
C PHE A 131 -4.41 1.35 15.93
N ALA A 132 -3.46 1.60 16.84
CA ALA A 132 -2.30 0.74 17.04
C ALA A 132 -2.69 -0.64 17.58
N ILE A 133 -3.60 -0.69 18.57
CA ILE A 133 -4.09 -1.94 19.16
C ILE A 133 -4.83 -2.78 18.10
N LEU A 134 -5.74 -2.15 17.33
CA LEU A 134 -6.49 -2.84 16.29
C LEU A 134 -5.55 -3.41 15.23
N THR A 135 -4.55 -2.62 14.81
CA THR A 135 -3.53 -3.06 13.85
C THR A 135 -2.67 -4.20 14.40
N ALA A 136 -2.32 -4.18 15.70
CA ALA A 136 -1.54 -5.23 16.34
C ALA A 136 -2.31 -6.56 16.47
N VAL A 137 -3.62 -6.49 16.73
CA VAL A 137 -4.50 -7.67 16.85
C VAL A 137 -4.85 -8.25 15.49
N GLN A 138 -4.97 -7.42 14.45
CA GLN A 138 -5.21 -7.87 13.09
C GLN A 138 -3.94 -8.51 12.50
N PHE A 139 -3.96 -9.83 12.30
CA PHE A 139 -2.82 -10.52 11.69
C PHE A 139 -2.54 -10.04 10.26
N HIS A 140 -3.57 -9.67 9.50
CA HIS A 140 -3.48 -9.49 8.04
C HIS A 140 -2.43 -8.45 7.63
N LEU A 141 -2.49 -7.23 8.20
CA LEU A 141 -1.61 -6.14 7.79
C LEU A 141 -0.15 -6.41 8.17
N LEU A 142 0.11 -6.82 9.42
CA LEU A 142 1.48 -7.06 9.91
C LEU A 142 2.11 -8.34 9.36
N PHE A 143 1.30 -9.34 9.00
CA PHE A 143 1.78 -10.53 8.32
C PHE A 143 2.21 -10.23 6.88
N TYR A 144 1.40 -9.46 6.14
CA TYR A 144 1.68 -9.17 4.74
C TYR A 144 2.65 -8.00 4.52
N CYS A 145 2.86 -7.09 5.48
CA CYS A 145 3.73 -5.92 5.27
C CYS A 145 5.20 -6.24 4.95
N THR A 146 5.66 -7.46 5.26
CA THR A 146 7.02 -7.95 4.97
C THR A 146 7.07 -8.88 3.76
N ARG A 147 5.92 -9.13 3.10
CA ARG A 147 5.81 -10.01 1.93
C ARG A 147 5.75 -9.17 0.66
N PRO A 148 6.58 -9.45 -0.34
CA PRO A 148 6.73 -8.61 -1.53
C PRO A 148 5.60 -8.83 -2.55
N LEU A 149 4.37 -8.55 -2.12
CA LEU A 149 3.20 -8.54 -2.97
C LEU A 149 3.06 -7.14 -3.61
N PRO A 150 2.59 -7.05 -4.87
CA PRO A 150 2.27 -5.75 -5.48
C PRO A 150 1.32 -4.90 -4.63
N ASN A 151 0.38 -5.54 -3.92
CA ASN A 151 -0.55 -4.89 -3.00
C ASN A 151 0.16 -4.17 -1.85
N ILE A 152 1.27 -4.73 -1.37
CA ILE A 152 1.99 -4.21 -0.22
C ILE A 152 2.88 -3.03 -0.63
N LEU A 153 3.48 -3.09 -1.82
CA LEU A 153 4.15 -1.94 -2.41
C LEU A 153 3.17 -0.77 -2.62
N ALA A 154 1.98 -1.04 -3.15
CA ALA A 154 0.91 -0.05 -3.28
C ALA A 154 0.46 0.50 -1.90
N LEU A 155 0.30 -0.38 -0.90
CA LEU A 155 -0.08 0.00 0.47
C LEU A 155 0.87 1.04 1.07
N GLY A 156 2.18 0.94 0.78
CA GLY A 156 3.17 1.92 1.22
C GLY A 156 2.81 3.34 0.79
N VAL A 157 2.41 3.51 -0.48
CA VAL A 157 2.01 4.80 -1.05
C VAL A 157 0.61 5.22 -0.60
N VAL A 158 -0.31 4.27 -0.44
CA VAL A 158 -1.67 4.53 0.06
C VAL A 158 -1.65 5.03 1.51
N ASN A 159 -0.76 4.51 2.37
CA ASN A 159 -0.56 5.05 3.71
C ASN A 159 -0.13 6.53 3.68
N LEU A 160 0.76 6.90 2.73
CA LEU A 160 1.14 8.31 2.53
C LEU A 160 -0.04 9.14 2.07
N ALA A 161 -0.84 8.63 1.12
CA ALA A 161 -2.05 9.30 0.65
C ALA A 161 -3.02 9.59 1.80
N TYR A 162 -3.34 8.59 2.64
CA TYR A 162 -4.20 8.80 3.79
C TYR A 162 -3.60 9.77 4.82
N GLY A 163 -2.29 9.72 5.04
CA GLY A 163 -1.61 10.69 5.89
C GLY A 163 -1.73 12.13 5.36
N TYR A 164 -1.47 12.34 4.07
CA TYR A 164 -1.64 13.67 3.44
C TYR A 164 -3.09 14.14 3.44
N TRP A 165 -4.04 13.22 3.30
CA TRP A 165 -5.46 13.53 3.32
C TRP A 165 -5.88 14.06 4.70
N LEU A 166 -5.47 13.36 5.77
CA LEU A 166 -5.74 13.80 7.16
C LEU A 166 -5.04 15.13 7.49
N ARG A 167 -3.87 15.39 6.88
CA ARG A 167 -3.17 16.67 6.99
C ARG A 167 -3.86 17.82 6.22
N GLY A 168 -4.84 17.51 5.38
CA GLY A 168 -5.54 18.46 4.52
C GLY A 168 -4.80 18.79 3.22
N ASN A 169 -3.72 18.09 2.88
CA ASN A 169 -3.02 18.26 1.60
C ASN A 169 -3.66 17.38 0.52
N VAL A 170 -4.66 17.94 -0.14
CA VAL A 170 -5.48 17.24 -1.13
C VAL A 170 -4.67 16.85 -2.37
N TYR A 171 -3.87 17.75 -2.92
CA TYR A 171 -3.10 17.46 -4.14
C TYR A 171 -2.02 16.39 -3.90
N ALA A 172 -1.36 16.39 -2.74
CA ALA A 172 -0.43 15.31 -2.39
C ALA A 172 -1.16 13.96 -2.26
N THR A 173 -2.37 13.95 -1.72
CA THR A 173 -3.21 12.74 -1.64
C THR A 173 -3.50 12.17 -3.02
N LEU A 174 -4.03 13.01 -3.93
CA LEU A 174 -4.35 12.58 -5.30
C LEU A 174 -3.09 12.14 -6.04
N ASN A 175 -1.97 12.85 -5.87
CA ASN A 175 -0.72 12.50 -6.54
C ASN A 175 -0.17 11.14 -6.07
N CYS A 176 -0.24 10.84 -4.76
CA CYS A 176 0.12 9.52 -4.24
C CYS A 176 -0.78 8.42 -4.80
N LEU A 177 -2.10 8.63 -4.85
CA LEU A 177 -3.04 7.65 -5.37
C LEU A 177 -2.87 7.41 -6.88
N ILE A 178 -2.60 8.47 -7.66
CA ILE A 178 -2.28 8.34 -9.09
C ILE A 178 -0.99 7.54 -9.28
N PHE A 179 0.06 7.87 -8.52
CA PHE A 179 1.32 7.12 -8.58
C PHE A 179 1.11 5.63 -8.26
N ALA A 180 0.37 5.32 -7.18
CA ALA A 180 0.04 3.94 -6.82
C ALA A 180 -0.78 3.23 -7.91
N THR A 181 -1.71 3.96 -8.54
CA THR A 181 -2.58 3.44 -9.61
C THR A 181 -1.81 3.10 -10.87
N VAL A 182 -0.94 4.00 -11.31
CA VAL A 182 -0.22 3.90 -12.59
C VAL A 182 0.90 2.87 -12.53
N ILE A 183 1.61 2.78 -11.41
CA ILE A 183 2.84 1.98 -11.30
C ILE A 183 2.56 0.62 -10.67
N PHE A 184 1.83 0.58 -9.56
CA PHE A 184 1.73 -0.65 -8.78
C PHE A 184 0.46 -1.44 -9.05
N ARG A 185 -0.70 -0.76 -9.13
CA ARG A 185 -2.01 -1.42 -9.21
C ARG A 185 -3.09 -0.54 -9.82
N CYS A 186 -3.58 -0.89 -11.00
CA CYS A 186 -4.71 -0.17 -11.62
C CYS A 186 -6.01 -0.21 -10.79
N ASP A 187 -6.23 -1.24 -9.96
CA ASP A 187 -7.43 -1.34 -9.11
C ASP A 187 -7.55 -0.20 -8.09
N MET A 188 -6.46 0.52 -7.80
CA MET A 188 -6.48 1.69 -6.92
C MET A 188 -7.33 2.83 -7.49
N MET A 189 -7.74 2.77 -8.76
CA MET A 189 -8.80 3.64 -9.31
C MET A 189 -10.09 3.56 -8.49
N LEU A 190 -10.43 2.41 -7.91
CA LEU A 190 -11.61 2.24 -7.06
C LEU A 190 -11.52 3.04 -5.75
N LEU A 191 -10.31 3.39 -5.31
CA LEU A 191 -10.10 4.27 -4.16
C LEU A 191 -9.92 5.73 -4.60
N LEU A 192 -9.18 5.97 -5.68
CA LEU A 192 -8.92 7.30 -6.23
C LEU A 192 -10.20 8.00 -6.68
N CYS A 193 -11.06 7.32 -7.44
CA CYS A 193 -12.25 7.93 -8.04
C CYS A 193 -13.25 8.44 -6.98
N PRO A 194 -13.64 7.66 -5.95
CA PRO A 194 -14.53 8.15 -4.91
C PRO A 194 -13.94 9.32 -4.12
N ILE A 195 -12.66 9.27 -3.75
CA ILE A 195 -12.00 10.36 -3.01
C ILE A 195 -11.96 11.63 -3.85
N ALA A 196 -11.56 11.53 -5.13
CA ALA A 196 -11.56 12.67 -6.04
C ALA A 196 -12.96 13.25 -6.24
N LEU A 197 -13.98 12.40 -6.36
CA LEU A 197 -15.38 12.81 -6.49
C LEU A 197 -15.86 13.51 -5.23
N GLU A 198 -15.60 12.97 -4.03
CA GLU A 198 -15.95 13.60 -2.76
C GLU A 198 -15.33 14.99 -2.62
N LEU A 199 -14.04 15.13 -2.94
CA LEU A 199 -13.34 16.42 -2.87
C LEU A 199 -13.89 17.44 -3.86
N LEU A 200 -14.34 16.97 -5.03
CA LEU A 200 -14.98 17.82 -6.03
C LEU A 200 -16.38 18.26 -5.58
N LEU A 201 -17.18 17.34 -5.03
CA LEU A 201 -18.53 17.62 -4.54
C LEU A 201 -18.51 18.56 -3.33
N THR A 202 -17.54 18.40 -2.43
CA THR A 202 -17.33 19.31 -1.29
C THR A 202 -16.73 20.65 -1.68
N ARG A 203 -16.45 20.87 -2.99
CA ARG A 203 -15.78 22.07 -3.54
C ARG A 203 -14.42 22.35 -2.89
N SER A 204 -13.77 21.31 -2.36
CA SER A 204 -12.42 21.40 -1.81
C SER A 204 -11.36 21.52 -2.92
N ILE A 205 -11.70 21.09 -4.14
CA ILE A 205 -10.85 21.19 -5.34
C ILE A 205 -11.65 21.68 -6.55
N SER A 206 -10.96 22.38 -7.44
CA SER A 206 -11.47 22.72 -8.79
C SER A 206 -11.02 21.66 -9.79
N LEU A 207 -11.87 21.28 -10.74
CA LEU A 207 -11.54 20.32 -11.80
C LEU A 207 -10.29 20.74 -12.58
N TRP A 208 -10.22 22.01 -12.97
CA TRP A 208 -9.12 22.52 -13.79
C TRP A 208 -7.79 22.52 -13.04
N ASP A 209 -7.81 22.90 -11.78
CA ASP A 209 -6.60 22.90 -10.96
C ASP A 209 -6.16 21.47 -10.65
N THR A 210 -7.12 20.57 -10.39
CA THR A 210 -6.84 19.15 -10.22
C THR A 210 -6.12 18.58 -11.43
N ILE A 211 -6.61 18.85 -12.65
CA ILE A 211 -5.96 18.40 -13.89
C ILE A 211 -4.54 18.99 -13.97
N LYS A 212 -4.35 20.30 -13.76
CA LYS A 212 -3.03 20.94 -13.82
C LYS A 212 -2.02 20.32 -12.84
N TYR A 213 -2.43 20.08 -11.60
CA TYR A 213 -1.53 19.54 -10.57
C TYR A 213 -1.29 18.03 -10.70
N CYS A 214 -2.29 17.27 -11.19
CA CYS A 214 -2.22 15.81 -11.28
C CYS A 214 -1.64 15.30 -12.60
N ILE A 215 -1.78 16.04 -13.70
CA ILE A 215 -1.30 15.59 -15.02
C ILE A 215 0.22 15.41 -15.02
N GLY A 216 0.95 16.28 -14.32
CA GLY A 216 2.40 16.20 -14.20
C GLY A 216 2.84 14.89 -13.55
N ILE A 217 2.21 14.49 -12.43
CA ILE A 217 2.58 13.24 -11.76
C ILE A 217 2.13 12.02 -12.56
N ALA A 218 1.00 12.08 -13.25
CA ALA A 218 0.52 10.99 -14.09
C ALA A 218 1.51 10.72 -15.24
N VAL A 219 1.89 11.77 -15.98
CA VAL A 219 2.84 11.67 -17.09
C VAL A 219 4.22 11.22 -16.59
N LEU A 220 4.70 11.76 -15.47
CA LEU A 220 5.97 11.34 -14.87
C LEU A 220 5.93 9.85 -14.47
N SER A 221 4.84 9.40 -13.85
CA SER A 221 4.69 8.01 -13.39
C SER A 221 4.61 7.04 -14.57
N ILE A 222 3.88 7.41 -15.63
CA ILE A 222 3.80 6.63 -16.88
C ILE A 222 5.18 6.56 -17.55
N GLY A 223 5.87 7.70 -17.67
CA GLY A 223 7.23 7.73 -18.22
C GLY A 223 8.19 6.87 -17.41
N LEU A 224 8.11 6.93 -16.08
CA LEU A 224 8.97 6.15 -15.18
C LEU A 224 8.75 4.64 -15.35
N THR A 225 7.50 4.16 -15.34
CA THR A 225 7.22 2.72 -15.53
C THR A 225 7.59 2.27 -16.93
N ILE A 226 7.28 3.03 -17.97
CA ILE A 226 7.66 2.66 -19.33
C ILE A 226 9.18 2.56 -19.46
N VAL A 227 9.94 3.54 -18.97
CA VAL A 227 11.41 3.53 -19.10
C VAL A 227 12.02 2.37 -18.31
N VAL A 228 11.70 2.27 -17.02
CA VAL A 228 12.29 1.25 -16.13
C VAL A 228 11.88 -0.14 -16.60
N ASP A 229 10.58 -0.37 -16.76
CA ASP A 229 10.08 -1.71 -17.04
C ASP A 229 10.40 -2.16 -18.46
N SER A 230 10.47 -1.25 -19.45
CA SER A 230 10.86 -1.65 -20.81
C SER A 230 12.32 -2.09 -20.91
N ILE A 231 13.21 -1.49 -20.11
CA ILE A 231 14.60 -1.94 -20.00
C ILE A 231 14.64 -3.34 -19.38
N MET A 232 13.95 -3.55 -18.27
CA MET A 232 13.96 -4.84 -17.56
C MET A 232 13.31 -5.96 -18.38
N TRP A 233 12.20 -5.68 -19.07
CA TRP A 233 11.48 -6.65 -19.89
C TRP A 233 12.03 -6.80 -21.32
N LYS A 234 13.06 -6.02 -21.70
CA LYS A 234 13.65 -6.00 -23.05
C LYS A 234 12.64 -5.74 -24.18
N LYS A 235 11.51 -5.10 -23.86
CA LYS A 235 10.45 -4.76 -24.81
C LYS A 235 9.67 -3.57 -24.28
N LEU A 236 9.12 -2.75 -25.17
CA LEU A 236 8.28 -1.62 -24.75
C LEU A 236 7.06 -2.14 -23.99
N VAL A 237 6.96 -1.83 -22.70
CA VAL A 237 5.87 -2.30 -21.85
C VAL A 237 5.49 -1.26 -20.79
N TRP A 238 4.19 -1.10 -20.60
CA TRP A 238 3.61 -0.51 -19.40
C TRP A 238 2.89 -1.65 -18.64
N PRO A 239 3.51 -2.22 -17.59
CA PRO A 239 3.00 -3.42 -16.95
C PRO A 239 1.54 -3.32 -16.52
N GLU A 240 1.19 -2.28 -15.78
CA GLU A 240 -0.17 -2.12 -15.23
C GLU A 240 -1.22 -1.86 -16.31
N PHE A 241 -0.88 -1.23 -17.44
CA PHE A 241 -1.81 -1.12 -18.56
C PHE A 241 -2.11 -2.49 -19.19
N VAL A 242 -1.09 -3.35 -19.34
CA VAL A 242 -1.29 -4.73 -19.81
C VAL A 242 -2.15 -5.52 -18.81
N VAL A 243 -1.92 -5.35 -17.50
CA VAL A 243 -2.75 -5.95 -16.44
C VAL A 243 -4.20 -5.50 -16.53
N PHE A 244 -4.43 -4.20 -16.67
CA PHE A 244 -5.77 -3.63 -16.81
C PHE A 244 -6.47 -4.17 -18.06
N TRP A 245 -5.79 -4.19 -19.20
CA TRP A 245 -6.34 -4.69 -20.45
C TRP A 245 -6.69 -6.18 -20.35
N PHE A 246 -5.78 -7.00 -19.83
CA PHE A 246 -5.99 -8.45 -19.69
C PHE A 246 -7.14 -8.78 -18.73
N ASN A 247 -7.19 -8.15 -17.56
CA ASN A 247 -8.18 -8.51 -16.55
C ASN A 247 -9.54 -7.84 -16.74
N SER A 248 -9.56 -6.55 -17.06
CA SER A 248 -10.79 -5.75 -17.10
C SER A 248 -11.42 -5.71 -18.48
N VAL A 249 -10.60 -5.59 -19.54
CA VAL A 249 -11.13 -5.49 -20.92
C VAL A 249 -11.38 -6.88 -21.50
N MET A 250 -10.46 -7.82 -21.32
CA MET A 250 -10.65 -9.21 -21.80
C MET A 250 -11.43 -10.10 -20.82
N ASN A 251 -11.82 -9.58 -19.64
CA ASN A 251 -12.56 -10.29 -18.60
C ASN A 251 -11.93 -11.63 -18.14
N ARG A 252 -10.60 -11.75 -18.25
CA ARG A 252 -9.83 -12.95 -17.84
C ARG A 252 -9.61 -13.03 -16.33
N SER A 253 -10.06 -12.02 -15.57
CA SER A 253 -9.99 -12.02 -14.10
C SER A 253 -10.74 -13.20 -13.46
N SER A 254 -11.77 -13.72 -14.13
CA SER A 254 -12.55 -14.89 -13.69
C SER A 254 -11.77 -16.21 -13.72
N GLU A 255 -10.68 -16.30 -14.50
CA GLU A 255 -9.85 -17.50 -14.62
C GLU A 255 -9.06 -17.78 -13.33
N TRP A 256 -8.90 -16.78 -12.47
CA TRP A 256 -8.27 -16.90 -11.15
C TRP A 256 -9.25 -17.38 -10.06
N GLY A 257 -10.46 -17.78 -10.46
CA GLY A 257 -11.52 -18.25 -9.60
C GLY A 257 -12.52 -17.15 -9.23
N THR A 258 -13.79 -17.50 -9.18
CA THR A 258 -14.87 -16.63 -8.73
C THR A 258 -15.60 -17.26 -7.55
N SER A 259 -16.13 -16.43 -6.68
CA SER A 259 -17.03 -16.85 -5.59
C SER A 259 -18.35 -16.11 -5.72
N THR A 260 -19.40 -16.67 -5.14
CA THR A 260 -20.72 -16.03 -5.10
C THR A 260 -20.62 -14.67 -4.40
N PHE A 261 -21.43 -13.70 -4.83
CA PHE A 261 -21.38 -12.34 -4.30
C PHE A 261 -21.45 -12.27 -2.77
N HIS A 262 -22.33 -13.05 -2.14
CA HIS A 262 -22.48 -13.07 -0.69
C HIS A 262 -21.24 -13.58 0.05
N TRP A 263 -20.41 -14.44 -0.57
CA TRP A 263 -19.21 -14.98 0.06
C TRP A 263 -18.22 -13.89 0.47
N TYR A 264 -18.15 -12.80 -0.29
CA TYR A 264 -17.27 -11.68 0.03
C TYR A 264 -17.68 -11.02 1.36
N PHE A 265 -18.98 -10.89 1.62
CA PHE A 265 -19.51 -10.27 2.84
C PHE A 265 -19.59 -11.23 4.02
N THR A 266 -19.95 -12.49 3.77
CA THR A 266 -20.12 -13.48 4.85
C THR A 266 -18.83 -14.17 5.24
N SER A 267 -17.82 -14.20 4.37
CA SER A 267 -16.62 -15.00 4.58
C SER A 267 -15.32 -14.23 4.37
N ALA A 268 -15.17 -13.49 3.26
CA ALA A 268 -13.89 -12.81 2.98
C ALA A 268 -13.63 -11.65 3.94
N LEU A 269 -14.59 -10.72 4.09
CA LEU A 269 -14.47 -9.55 4.97
C LEU A 269 -14.35 -9.91 6.46
N PRO A 270 -15.15 -10.83 7.02
CA PRO A 270 -15.00 -11.20 8.43
C PRO A 270 -13.64 -11.83 8.74
N ARG A 271 -13.09 -12.62 7.81
CA ARG A 271 -11.77 -13.25 7.97
C ARG A 271 -10.62 -12.27 7.81
N SER A 272 -10.75 -11.25 6.95
CA SER A 272 -9.69 -10.25 6.74
C SER A 272 -9.67 -9.17 7.82
N LEU A 273 -10.85 -8.69 8.23
CA LEU A 273 -11.00 -7.55 9.14
C LEU A 273 -11.15 -7.98 10.61
N LEU A 274 -11.54 -9.24 10.89
CA LEU A 274 -11.76 -9.76 12.25
C LEU A 274 -12.63 -8.81 13.08
N ALA A 275 -12.17 -8.40 14.26
CA ALA A 275 -12.87 -7.48 15.15
C ALA A 275 -13.11 -6.09 14.53
N ALA A 276 -12.35 -5.69 13.51
CA ALA A 276 -12.61 -4.42 12.82
C ALA A 276 -13.86 -4.47 11.94
N TYR A 277 -14.34 -5.64 11.53
CA TYR A 277 -15.52 -5.74 10.68
C TYR A 277 -16.79 -5.22 11.35
N PRO A 278 -17.19 -5.69 12.55
CA PRO A 278 -18.37 -5.16 13.24
C PRO A 278 -18.21 -3.67 13.60
N LEU A 279 -17.01 -3.26 14.04
CA LEU A 279 -16.70 -1.85 14.36
C LEU A 279 -16.83 -0.94 13.13
N PHE A 280 -16.42 -1.43 11.95
CA PHE A 280 -16.60 -0.71 10.70
C PHE A 280 -18.08 -0.54 10.36
N VAL A 281 -18.89 -1.60 10.48
CA VAL A 281 -20.33 -1.53 10.22
C VAL A 281 -21.00 -0.53 11.15
N GLU A 282 -20.68 -0.55 12.45
CA GLU A 282 -21.17 0.43 13.42
C GLU A 282 -20.77 1.85 13.04
N GLY A 283 -19.50 2.06 12.67
CA GLY A 283 -19.01 3.37 12.21
C GLY A 283 -19.75 3.89 10.97
N VAL A 284 -20.06 3.03 10.01
CA VAL A 284 -20.84 3.39 8.82
C VAL A 284 -22.26 3.81 9.20
N VAL A 285 -22.93 3.07 10.08
CA VAL A 285 -24.28 3.40 10.56
C VAL A 285 -24.28 4.77 11.24
N LEU A 286 -23.35 5.01 12.16
CA LEU A 286 -23.22 6.30 12.86
C LEU A 286 -22.92 7.47 11.91
N CYS A 287 -22.09 7.23 10.89
CA CYS A 287 -21.76 8.24 9.88
C CYS A 287 -22.97 8.61 9.02
N ILE A 288 -23.70 7.62 8.52
CA ILE A 288 -24.93 7.83 7.74
C ILE A 288 -25.97 8.58 8.58
N SER A 289 -26.17 8.18 9.83
CA SER A 289 -27.10 8.87 10.74
C SER A 289 -26.72 10.34 10.95
N SER A 290 -25.42 10.64 11.12
CA SER A 290 -24.92 12.00 11.29
C SER A 290 -25.05 12.84 10.01
N PHE A 291 -24.77 12.25 8.84
CA PHE A 291 -24.90 12.89 7.54
C PHE A 291 -26.37 13.22 7.22
N LEU A 292 -27.29 12.27 7.46
CA LEU A 292 -28.73 12.49 7.31
C LEU A 292 -29.24 13.57 8.27
N LEU A 293 -28.76 13.60 9.51
CA LEU A 293 -29.08 14.67 10.46
C LEU A 293 -28.61 16.05 9.97
N HIS A 294 -27.40 16.13 9.41
CA HIS A 294 -26.85 17.37 8.88
C HIS A 294 -27.66 17.89 7.69
N PHE A 295 -28.09 17.00 6.79
CA PHE A 295 -28.97 17.35 5.67
C PHE A 295 -30.37 17.77 6.14
N ALA A 296 -30.96 17.05 7.10
CA ALA A 296 -32.27 17.39 7.65
C ALA A 296 -32.28 18.76 8.37
N LEU A 297 -31.16 19.15 8.98
CA LEU A 297 -30.99 20.47 9.60
C LEU A 297 -30.77 21.59 8.58
N PHE A 298 -30.20 21.29 7.41
CA PHE A 298 -30.03 22.25 6.30
C PHE A 298 -31.30 22.44 5.45
N GLU A 299 -32.20 21.45 5.42
CA GLU A 299 -33.51 21.53 4.75
C GLU A 299 -34.63 22.08 5.65
N ALA A 300 -34.37 22.35 6.93
CA ALA A 300 -35.34 23.01 7.78
C ALA A 300 -35.57 24.45 7.27
N PRO A 301 -36.77 24.79 6.73
CA PRO A 301 -37.03 26.14 6.29
C PRO A 301 -36.88 27.07 7.50
N THR A 302 -36.11 28.14 7.36
CA THR A 302 -36.16 29.28 8.26
C THR A 302 -37.60 29.80 8.26
N GLN A 303 -38.43 29.31 9.19
CA GLN A 303 -39.73 29.90 9.45
C GLN A 303 -39.46 31.31 9.95
N GLY A 304 -39.99 32.27 9.19
CA GLY A 304 -39.74 33.68 9.40
C GLY A 304 -40.21 34.19 10.76
N THR A 305 -39.55 35.26 11.18
CA THR A 305 -40.10 36.30 12.04
C THR A 305 -39.68 37.63 11.48
#